data_AF-A0A2E1LII6-F1
#
_entry.id   AF-A0A2E1LII6-F1
#
_cell.length_a   1.000
_cell.length_b   1.000
_cell.length_c   1.000
_cell.angle_alpha   90.00
_cell.angle_beta   90.00
_cell.angle_gamma   90.00
#
_symmetry.space_group_name_H-M   'P 1'
#
loop_
_entity.id
_entity.type
_entity.pdbx_description
1 polymer ?
#
loop_
_entity_poly.entity_id
_entity_poly.type
_entity_poly.pdbx_seq_one_letter_code
_entity_poly.pdbx_strand_id
1 'polypeptide(L)'
;MGRVFNDKNANGKLDPSEPGIAAARIGEQSGLLLRTDNHGRFHLPCELVQQDLGRNLVLKLDERTLPTGFEPTSENPRIVRLTRGKMVSADFGAALSREVTLNIGDCTFIYVPASAPNGVQERFHPTWTETLSTLIRILEQHPSRLVIEYRGGEHVSAELLQRRFDRVEQEFWTQWQSQPRRHAVTLSVRAQRLIGTETLPCALPDLPDGRYSVPADDAVPSIKTISADSPWAKQSFKPTRERRFFAASETETR
;
A
#
# COMPACT_ATOMS: atom_id res chain seq x y z
N MET A 1 2.04 9.52 -30.89
CA MET A 1 1.79 8.06 -30.81
C MET A 1 1.94 7.66 -29.35
N GLY A 2 1.36 6.55 -28.91
CA GLY A 2 1.51 6.13 -27.53
C GLY A 2 1.21 4.65 -27.37
N ARG A 3 1.60 4.10 -26.22
CA ARG A 3 1.36 2.71 -25.88
C ARG A 3 0.84 2.60 -24.45
N VAL A 4 -0.16 1.75 -24.25
CA VAL A 4 -0.51 1.23 -22.93
C VAL A 4 0.17 -0.12 -22.78
N PHE A 5 0.96 -0.30 -21.72
CA PHE A 5 1.80 -1.49 -21.53
C PHE A 5 1.59 -2.11 -20.15
N ASN A 6 1.82 -3.42 -20.08
CA ASN A 6 1.84 -4.17 -18.83
C ASN A 6 3.22 -3.96 -18.19
N ASP A 7 3.23 -3.05 -17.23
CA ASP A 7 4.40 -2.63 -16.48
C ASP A 7 4.76 -3.71 -15.44
N LYS A 8 5.63 -4.64 -15.82
CA LYS A 8 5.90 -5.85 -15.03
C LYS A 8 6.69 -5.56 -13.77
N ASN A 9 7.47 -4.49 -13.78
CA ASN A 9 8.26 -4.04 -12.64
C ASN A 9 7.62 -2.85 -11.91
N ALA A 10 6.47 -2.36 -12.40
CA ALA A 10 5.70 -1.25 -11.85
C ALA A 10 6.54 0.03 -11.62
N ASN A 11 7.44 0.33 -12.57
CA ASN A 11 8.32 1.50 -12.53
C ASN A 11 7.74 2.74 -13.27
N GLY A 12 6.60 2.59 -13.94
CA GLY A 12 5.89 3.63 -14.68
C GLY A 12 6.50 4.00 -16.04
N LYS A 13 7.52 3.27 -16.52
CA LYS A 13 8.26 3.51 -17.76
C LYS A 13 8.23 2.28 -18.65
N LEU A 14 8.06 2.51 -19.95
CA LEU A 14 8.00 1.42 -20.92
C LEU A 14 9.39 0.79 -21.11
N ASP A 15 9.50 -0.50 -20.78
CA ASP A 15 10.68 -1.31 -21.07
C ASP A 15 10.49 -2.18 -22.35
N PRO A 16 11.56 -2.53 -23.08
CA PRO A 16 11.44 -3.32 -24.33
C PRO A 16 10.78 -4.69 -24.18
N SER A 17 10.85 -5.28 -22.98
CA SER A 17 10.30 -6.61 -22.69
C SER A 17 8.82 -6.61 -22.31
N GLU A 18 8.21 -5.42 -22.23
CA GLU A 18 6.85 -5.25 -21.70
C GLU A 18 5.80 -5.35 -22.81
N PRO A 19 4.81 -6.25 -22.63
CA PRO A 19 3.75 -6.43 -23.61
C PRO A 19 2.76 -5.27 -23.53
N GLY A 20 2.05 -5.02 -24.65
CA GLY A 20 1.00 -4.02 -24.67
C GLY A 20 -0.29 -4.51 -24.04
N ILE A 21 -1.10 -3.57 -23.55
CA ILE A 21 -2.45 -3.84 -23.06
C ILE A 21 -3.45 -3.44 -24.15
N ALA A 22 -4.11 -4.45 -24.72
CA ALA A 22 -5.11 -4.27 -25.76
C ALA A 22 -6.44 -3.73 -25.22
N ALA A 23 -7.21 -3.08 -26.10
CA ALA A 23 -8.55 -2.57 -25.83
C ALA A 23 -8.69 -1.54 -24.68
N ALA A 24 -7.57 -1.10 -24.08
CA ALA A 24 -7.53 -0.02 -23.11
C ALA A 24 -8.00 1.29 -23.76
N ARG A 25 -8.75 2.09 -23.01
CA ARG A 25 -9.32 3.36 -23.47
C ARG A 25 -8.56 4.54 -22.90
N ILE A 26 -8.25 5.51 -23.75
CA ILE A 26 -7.63 6.78 -23.37
C ILE A 26 -8.61 7.88 -23.72
N GLY A 27 -8.94 8.73 -22.75
CA GLY A 27 -9.73 9.93 -22.95
C GLY A 27 -8.85 11.17 -23.08
N GLU A 28 -9.22 12.07 -23.97
CA GLU A 28 -8.66 13.41 -24.06
C GLU A 28 -9.70 14.44 -23.58
N GLN A 29 -9.24 15.59 -23.09
CA GLN A 29 -10.09 16.62 -22.49
C GLN A 29 -11.24 17.11 -23.40
N SER A 30 -11.09 17.08 -24.73
CA SER A 30 -12.14 17.43 -25.70
C SER A 30 -13.29 16.41 -25.79
N GLY A 31 -13.18 15.28 -25.11
CA GLY A 31 -14.12 14.16 -25.19
C GLY A 31 -13.75 13.10 -26.22
N LEU A 32 -12.62 13.25 -26.93
CA LEU A 32 -12.09 12.21 -27.80
C LEU A 32 -11.73 10.96 -26.98
N LEU A 33 -12.20 9.81 -27.44
CA LEU A 33 -11.88 8.50 -26.88
C LEU A 33 -11.06 7.70 -27.88
N LEU A 34 -9.89 7.24 -27.44
CA LEU A 34 -9.00 6.37 -28.18
C LEU A 34 -9.04 4.97 -27.57
N ARG A 35 -8.78 3.96 -28.40
CA ARG A 35 -8.67 2.57 -27.94
C ARG A 35 -7.39 1.96 -28.48
N THR A 36 -6.70 1.20 -27.64
CA THR A 36 -5.46 0.53 -28.04
C THR A 36 -5.71 -0.69 -28.94
N ASP A 37 -4.76 -0.94 -29.84
CA ASP A 37 -4.71 -2.17 -30.65
C ASP A 37 -4.25 -3.39 -29.84
N ASN A 38 -4.13 -4.55 -30.49
CA ASN A 38 -3.68 -5.79 -29.85
C ASN A 38 -2.26 -5.72 -29.25
N HIS A 39 -1.46 -4.72 -29.62
CA HIS A 39 -0.11 -4.49 -29.12
C HIS A 39 -0.05 -3.30 -28.14
N GLY A 40 -1.21 -2.81 -27.69
CA GLY A 40 -1.33 -1.68 -26.77
C GLY A 40 -1.09 -0.31 -27.40
N ARG A 41 -0.94 -0.21 -28.71
CA ARG A 41 -0.59 1.05 -29.39
C ARG A 41 -1.83 1.87 -29.69
N PHE A 42 -1.67 3.19 -29.68
CA PHE A 42 -2.70 4.13 -30.12
C PHE A 42 -2.07 5.37 -30.80
N HIS A 43 -2.90 6.05 -31.59
CA HIS A 43 -2.51 7.25 -32.32
C HIS A 43 -3.49 8.38 -32.03
N LEU A 44 -2.97 9.60 -31.96
CA LEU A 44 -3.75 10.81 -31.79
C LEU A 44 -4.08 11.36 -33.19
N PRO A 45 -5.34 11.73 -33.46
CA PRO A 45 -5.72 12.39 -34.71
C PRO A 45 -4.95 13.70 -34.92
N CYS A 46 -4.59 13.99 -36.17
CA CYS A 46 -3.80 15.17 -36.52
C CYS A 46 -4.56 16.49 -36.27
N GLU A 47 -5.89 16.44 -36.29
CA GLU A 47 -6.81 17.57 -36.10
C GLU A 47 -6.71 18.17 -34.68
N LEU A 48 -6.07 17.47 -33.74
CA LEU A 48 -5.82 17.96 -32.39
C LEU A 48 -4.71 19.02 -32.32
N VAL A 49 -3.95 19.24 -33.40
CA VAL A 49 -2.88 20.25 -33.42
C VAL A 49 -3.32 21.37 -34.36
N GLN A 50 -3.62 22.55 -33.80
CA GLN A 50 -3.85 23.75 -34.63
C GLN A 50 -2.56 24.14 -35.35
N GLN A 51 -2.67 24.69 -36.56
CA GLN A 51 -1.58 24.73 -37.53
C GLN A 51 -0.34 25.53 -37.08
N ASP A 52 -0.50 26.46 -36.13
CA ASP A 52 0.48 27.53 -35.91
C ASP A 52 0.97 27.63 -34.45
N LEU A 53 0.13 27.21 -33.50
CA LEU A 53 0.43 27.23 -32.07
C LEU A 53 0.25 25.81 -31.55
N GLY A 54 1.33 25.17 -31.10
CA GLY A 54 1.20 23.85 -30.48
C GLY A 54 0.16 23.87 -29.35
N ARG A 55 -0.33 22.70 -28.92
CA ARG A 55 -1.32 22.56 -27.84
C ARG A 55 -0.84 21.60 -26.75
N ASN A 56 -1.22 21.88 -25.50
CA ASN A 56 -1.09 20.88 -24.43
C ASN A 56 -2.31 19.97 -24.49
N LEU A 57 -2.10 18.68 -24.70
CA LEU A 57 -3.15 17.67 -24.58
C LEU A 57 -3.10 17.07 -23.19
N VAL A 58 -4.27 16.86 -22.60
CA VAL A 58 -4.41 16.11 -21.35
C VAL A 58 -5.01 14.77 -21.70
N LEU A 59 -4.22 13.71 -21.51
CA LEU A 59 -4.59 12.33 -21.82
C LEU A 59 -4.77 11.57 -20.52
N LYS A 60 -5.89 10.87 -20.39
CA LYS A 60 -6.21 10.07 -19.21
C LYS A 60 -6.48 8.64 -19.62
N LEU A 61 -5.76 7.69 -19.02
CA LEU A 61 -6.06 6.28 -19.13
C LEU A 61 -7.33 5.98 -18.32
N ASP A 62 -8.29 5.30 -18.97
CA ASP A 62 -9.52 4.87 -18.33
C ASP A 62 -9.34 3.51 -17.64
N GLU A 63 -9.15 3.57 -16.33
CA GLU A 63 -8.83 2.42 -15.46
C GLU A 63 -9.84 1.29 -15.55
N ARG A 64 -11.13 1.61 -15.77
CA ARG A 64 -12.21 0.61 -15.89
C ARG A 64 -12.11 -0.27 -17.13
N THR A 65 -11.27 0.11 -18.10
CA THR A 65 -11.05 -0.64 -19.34
C THR A 65 -9.80 -1.49 -19.32
N LEU A 66 -9.02 -1.41 -18.23
CA LEU A 66 -7.89 -2.28 -18.02
C LEU A 66 -8.35 -3.71 -17.68
N PRO A 67 -7.48 -4.72 -17.90
CA PRO A 67 -7.73 -6.06 -17.40
C PRO A 67 -8.02 -6.06 -15.89
N THR A 68 -8.83 -7.02 -15.43
CA THR A 68 -9.22 -7.09 -14.02
C THR A 68 -8.00 -7.09 -13.09
N GLY A 69 -8.06 -6.24 -12.06
CA GLY A 69 -7.01 -6.09 -11.06
C GLY A 69 -5.85 -5.19 -11.49
N PHE A 70 -5.81 -4.68 -12.72
CA PHE A 70 -4.77 -3.74 -13.13
C PHE A 70 -5.04 -2.33 -12.60
N GLU A 71 -3.98 -1.67 -12.16
CA GLU A 71 -3.97 -0.27 -11.73
C GLU A 71 -2.89 0.51 -12.51
N PRO A 72 -3.09 1.81 -12.79
CA PRO A 72 -2.06 2.63 -13.42
C PRO A 72 -0.80 2.73 -12.55
N THR A 73 0.35 2.57 -13.19
CA THR A 73 1.68 2.72 -12.56
C THR A 73 2.38 4.00 -13.00
N SER A 74 2.01 4.56 -14.16
CA SER A 74 2.48 5.85 -14.64
C SER A 74 1.54 6.99 -14.24
N GLU A 75 1.97 8.23 -14.45
CA GLU A 75 1.13 9.42 -14.28
C GLU A 75 -0.20 9.31 -15.04
N ASN A 76 -1.31 9.56 -14.34
CA ASN A 76 -2.65 9.57 -14.91
C ASN A 76 -3.49 10.68 -14.24
N PRO A 77 -3.81 11.80 -14.90
CA PRO A 77 -3.63 12.11 -16.33
C PRO A 77 -2.21 12.55 -16.69
N ARG A 78 -1.84 12.40 -17.96
CA ARG A 78 -0.58 12.85 -18.54
C ARG A 78 -0.78 14.06 -19.44
N ILE A 79 0.07 15.08 -19.28
CA ILE A 79 0.04 16.30 -20.09
C ILE A 79 1.15 16.21 -21.14
N VAL A 80 0.79 16.40 -22.41
CA VAL A 80 1.71 16.26 -23.53
C VAL A 80 1.63 17.49 -24.45
N ARG A 81 2.75 18.17 -24.64
CA ARG A 81 2.86 19.29 -25.59
C ARG A 81 2.98 18.76 -27.02
N LEU A 82 1.93 18.93 -27.82
CA LEU A 82 1.99 18.66 -29.26
C LEU A 82 2.34 19.91 -30.05
N THR A 83 3.28 19.78 -30.96
CA THR A 83 3.67 20.83 -31.92
C THR A 83 3.73 20.22 -33.32
N ARG A 84 3.45 21.02 -34.36
CA ARG A 84 3.42 20.54 -35.75
C ARG A 84 4.76 19.92 -36.14
N GLY A 85 4.71 18.78 -36.82
CA GLY A 85 5.90 18.08 -37.34
C GLY A 85 6.74 17.37 -36.28
N LYS A 86 6.44 17.50 -34.99
CA LYS A 86 7.14 16.76 -33.92
C LYS A 86 6.36 15.51 -33.53
N MET A 87 7.06 14.39 -33.51
CA MET A 87 6.55 13.18 -32.88
C MET A 87 6.65 13.33 -31.37
N VAL A 88 5.59 12.96 -30.68
CA VAL A 88 5.56 12.89 -29.22
C VAL A 88 5.01 11.53 -28.79
N SER A 89 5.61 10.96 -27.75
CA SER A 89 5.15 9.73 -27.12
C SER A 89 4.32 10.02 -25.90
N ALA A 90 3.20 9.31 -25.75
CA ALA A 90 2.31 9.39 -24.60
C ALA A 90 2.02 7.97 -24.11
N ASP A 91 2.95 7.41 -23.35
CA ASP A 91 2.84 6.03 -22.87
C ASP A 91 2.18 5.99 -21.49
N PHE A 92 1.44 4.90 -21.23
CA PHE A 92 0.80 4.62 -19.96
C PHE A 92 1.15 3.22 -19.47
N GLY A 93 1.71 3.14 -18.28
CA GLY A 93 1.95 1.87 -17.60
C GLY A 93 0.75 1.48 -16.75
N ALA A 94 0.41 0.20 -16.78
CA ALA A 94 -0.48 -0.40 -15.79
C ALA A 94 0.01 -1.79 -15.41
N ALA A 95 -0.18 -2.17 -14.16
CA ALA A 95 0.26 -3.44 -13.62
C ALA A 95 -0.84 -4.07 -12.78
N LEU A 96 -0.81 -5.40 -12.64
CA LEU A 96 -1.67 -6.11 -11.71
C LEU A 96 -1.38 -5.64 -10.28
N SER A 97 -2.40 -5.11 -9.60
CA SER A 97 -2.29 -4.69 -8.20
C SER A 97 -1.95 -5.90 -7.33
N ARG A 98 -0.84 -5.82 -6.60
CA ARG A 98 -0.37 -6.86 -5.69
C ARG A 98 -0.62 -6.44 -4.25
N GLU A 99 -1.46 -7.18 -3.54
CA GLU A 99 -1.68 -7.00 -2.11
C GLU A 99 -0.86 -8.04 -1.32
N VAL A 100 -0.14 -7.59 -0.30
CA VAL A 100 0.56 -8.45 0.66
C VAL A 100 -0.01 -8.16 2.04
N THR A 101 -0.58 -9.18 2.68
CA THR A 101 -1.21 -9.03 4.00
C THR A 101 -0.27 -9.53 5.11
N LEU A 102 0.01 -8.66 6.09
CA LEU A 102 0.64 -9.04 7.34
C LEU A 102 -0.45 -9.26 8.39
N ASN A 103 -0.64 -10.51 8.81
CA ASN A 103 -1.56 -10.82 9.90
C ASN A 103 -0.85 -10.62 11.24
N ILE A 104 -1.42 -9.75 12.07
CA ILE A 104 -1.02 -9.53 13.46
C ILE A 104 -2.21 -9.78 14.39
N GLY A 105 -1.95 -9.99 15.66
CA GLY A 105 -3.00 -10.14 16.66
C GLY A 105 -2.47 -9.95 18.06
N ASP A 106 -3.24 -10.37 19.06
CA ASP A 106 -2.85 -10.22 20.47
C ASP A 106 -1.49 -10.88 20.76
N CYS A 107 -1.24 -12.06 20.17
CA CYS A 107 0.00 -12.82 20.34
C CYS A 107 1.25 -12.15 19.73
N THR A 108 1.08 -11.15 18.88
CA THR A 108 2.19 -10.36 18.33
C THR A 108 2.84 -9.51 19.43
N PHE A 109 2.12 -9.23 20.51
CA PHE A 109 2.54 -8.38 21.61
C PHE A 109 2.60 -9.19 22.91
N ILE A 110 3.78 -9.26 23.53
CA ILE A 110 4.00 -9.91 24.83
C ILE A 110 4.16 -8.87 25.93
N TYR A 111 3.64 -9.17 27.12
CA TYR A 111 3.79 -8.31 28.30
C TYR A 111 4.98 -8.78 29.13
N VAL A 112 5.86 -7.84 29.44
CA VAL A 112 6.94 -8.08 30.40
C VAL A 112 6.53 -7.52 31.76
N PRO A 113 6.36 -8.35 32.80
CA PRO A 113 5.99 -7.91 34.13
C PRO A 113 7.07 -7.02 34.75
N ALA A 114 6.64 -6.23 35.72
CA ALA A 114 7.23 -5.00 36.24
C ALA A 114 8.61 -5.09 36.95
N SER A 115 9.47 -6.07 36.62
CA SER A 115 10.90 -6.00 36.97
C SER A 115 11.66 -4.96 36.13
N ALA A 116 11.03 -4.42 35.07
CA ALA A 116 11.60 -3.38 34.24
C ALA A 116 11.49 -2.01 34.96
N PRO A 117 12.57 -1.19 34.97
CA PRO A 117 12.62 0.09 35.70
C PRO A 117 11.57 1.13 35.25
N ASN A 118 10.81 0.85 34.19
CA ASN A 118 9.93 1.80 33.50
C ASN A 118 8.44 1.34 33.47
N GLY A 119 8.05 0.35 34.30
CA GLY A 119 6.70 -0.21 34.34
C GLY A 119 6.47 -1.37 33.35
N VAL A 120 5.21 -1.83 33.25
CA VAL A 120 4.82 -2.89 32.29
C VAL A 120 4.89 -2.32 30.87
N GLN A 121 5.77 -2.89 30.05
CA GLN A 121 5.88 -2.53 28.63
C GLN A 121 5.48 -3.71 27.75
N GLU A 122 4.58 -3.47 26.79
CA GLU A 122 4.38 -4.39 25.68
C GLU A 122 5.68 -4.45 24.85
N ARG A 123 6.06 -5.65 24.42
CA ARG A 123 7.14 -5.89 23.46
C ARG A 123 6.61 -6.75 22.33
N PHE A 124 7.29 -6.72 21.19
CA PHE A 124 6.99 -7.68 20.13
C PHE A 124 7.39 -9.09 20.56
N HIS A 125 6.63 -10.08 20.11
CA HIS A 125 6.99 -11.48 20.20
C HIS A 125 8.40 -11.73 19.61
N PRO A 126 9.24 -12.63 20.15
CA PRO A 126 10.61 -12.86 19.67
C PRO A 126 10.73 -13.18 18.16
N THR A 127 9.71 -13.81 17.57
CA THR A 127 9.68 -14.11 16.13
C THR A 127 9.42 -12.90 15.23
N TRP A 128 9.05 -11.74 15.80
CA TRP A 128 8.71 -10.53 15.04
C TRP A 128 9.83 -10.10 14.09
N THR A 129 11.08 -10.16 14.54
CA THR A 129 12.23 -9.77 13.71
C THR A 129 12.34 -10.64 12.46
N GLU A 130 12.11 -11.94 12.57
CA GLU A 130 12.12 -12.86 11.43
C GLU A 130 10.92 -12.61 10.50
N THR A 131 9.72 -12.45 11.07
CA THR A 131 8.50 -12.10 10.33
C THR A 131 8.70 -10.83 9.51
N LEU A 132 9.22 -9.77 10.13
CA LEU A 132 9.45 -8.50 9.48
C LEU A 132 10.52 -8.63 8.38
N SER A 133 11.63 -9.32 8.65
CA SER A 133 12.67 -9.54 7.62
C SER A 133 12.13 -10.30 6.39
N THR A 134 11.25 -11.27 6.61
CA THR A 134 10.59 -12.03 5.54
C THR A 134 9.62 -11.15 4.76
N LEU A 135 8.82 -10.34 5.45
CA LEU A 135 7.93 -9.38 4.82
C LEU A 135 8.69 -8.41 3.91
N ILE A 136 9.81 -7.84 4.39
CA ILE A 136 10.64 -6.90 3.61
C ILE A 136 11.13 -7.58 2.32
N ARG A 137 11.67 -8.80 2.39
CA ARG A 137 12.12 -9.56 1.19
C ARG A 137 10.99 -9.81 0.19
N ILE A 138 9.77 -10.10 0.65
CA ILE A 138 8.60 -10.33 -0.23
C ILE A 138 8.19 -9.04 -0.92
N LEU A 139 8.20 -7.93 -0.19
CA LEU A 139 7.86 -6.59 -0.70
C LEU A 139 8.92 -6.07 -1.66
N GLU A 140 10.19 -6.42 -1.50
CA GLU A 140 11.29 -6.04 -2.41
C GLU A 140 11.19 -6.68 -3.80
N GLN A 141 10.47 -7.78 -3.96
CA GLN A 141 10.39 -8.48 -5.25
C GLN A 141 9.58 -7.70 -6.30
N HIS A 142 8.44 -7.13 -5.89
CA HIS A 142 7.55 -6.39 -6.78
C HIS A 142 6.80 -5.29 -6.01
N PRO A 143 6.47 -4.16 -6.65
CA PRO A 143 5.61 -3.14 -6.06
C PRO A 143 4.31 -3.73 -5.54
N SER A 144 3.97 -3.40 -4.29
CA SER A 144 2.84 -4.01 -3.60
C SER A 144 2.20 -3.03 -2.61
N ARG A 145 0.90 -3.22 -2.36
CA ARG A 145 0.20 -2.65 -1.21
C ARG A 145 0.36 -3.59 -0.02
N LEU A 146 0.94 -3.09 1.07
CA LEU A 146 0.96 -3.77 2.36
C LEU A 146 -0.35 -3.49 3.10
N VAL A 147 -1.05 -4.55 3.51
CA VAL A 147 -2.19 -4.47 4.44
C VAL A 147 -1.77 -5.12 5.74
N ILE A 148 -1.76 -4.36 6.84
CA ILE A 148 -1.61 -4.92 8.17
C ILE A 148 -3.00 -5.24 8.69
N GLU A 149 -3.29 -6.54 8.80
CA GLU A 149 -4.57 -7.03 9.28
C GLU A 149 -4.44 -7.46 10.74
N TYR A 150 -5.15 -6.77 11.62
CA TYR A 150 -5.25 -7.13 13.02
C TYR A 150 -6.42 -8.06 13.26
N ARG A 151 -6.15 -9.23 13.83
CA ARG A 151 -7.15 -10.20 14.30
C ARG A 151 -7.02 -10.36 15.80
N GLY A 152 -8.09 -10.06 16.53
CA GLY A 152 -8.07 -10.16 17.99
C GLY A 152 -9.43 -10.33 18.63
N GLY A 153 -9.39 -10.51 19.94
CA GLY A 153 -10.56 -10.79 20.76
C GLY A 153 -11.55 -9.64 20.86
N GLU A 154 -12.71 -9.95 21.45
CA GLU A 154 -13.86 -9.06 21.49
C GLU A 154 -13.63 -7.74 22.25
N HIS A 155 -12.67 -7.73 23.20
CA HIS A 155 -12.50 -6.69 24.22
C HIS A 155 -11.30 -5.75 23.99
N VAL A 156 -10.70 -5.73 22.80
CA VAL A 156 -9.58 -4.81 22.49
C VAL A 156 -10.10 -3.37 22.36
N SER A 157 -9.61 -2.46 23.20
CA SER A 157 -9.97 -1.03 23.12
C SER A 157 -9.44 -0.39 21.83
N ALA A 158 -10.15 0.62 21.31
CA ALA A 158 -9.73 1.34 20.10
C ALA A 158 -8.37 2.02 20.27
N GLU A 159 -8.08 2.54 21.47
CA GLU A 159 -6.81 3.17 21.81
C GLU A 159 -5.66 2.16 21.81
N LEU A 160 -5.88 0.97 22.37
CA LEU A 160 -4.88 -0.09 22.37
C LEU A 160 -4.58 -0.57 20.94
N LEU A 161 -5.63 -0.79 20.15
CA LEU A 161 -5.51 -1.19 18.75
C LEU A 161 -4.72 -0.15 17.93
N GLN A 162 -5.04 1.13 18.09
CA GLN A 162 -4.33 2.20 17.39
C GLN A 162 -2.85 2.24 17.79
N ARG A 163 -2.52 2.15 19.09
CA ARG A 163 -1.11 2.10 19.55
C ARG A 163 -0.36 0.92 18.97
N ARG A 164 -0.99 -0.24 18.84
CA ARG A 164 -0.39 -1.45 18.26
C ARG A 164 -0.12 -1.27 16.76
N PHE A 165 -1.06 -0.70 16.01
CA PHE A 165 -0.84 -0.34 14.61
C PHE A 165 0.29 0.67 14.45
N ASP A 166 0.28 1.76 15.22
CA ASP A 166 1.31 2.79 15.16
C ASP A 166 2.71 2.20 15.39
N ARG A 167 2.83 1.28 16.36
CA ARG A 167 4.09 0.60 16.67
C ARG A 167 4.55 -0.31 15.52
N VAL A 168 3.65 -1.11 14.96
CA VAL A 168 3.98 -1.99 13.82
C VAL A 168 4.38 -1.16 12.60
N GLU A 169 3.64 -0.09 12.32
CA GLU A 169 3.94 0.83 11.23
C GLU A 169 5.33 1.47 11.42
N GLN A 170 5.66 1.92 12.65
CA GLN A 170 6.97 2.49 12.97
C GLN A 170 8.12 1.50 12.73
N GLU A 171 8.01 0.26 13.21
CA GLU A 171 9.03 -0.78 12.98
C GLU A 171 9.18 -1.09 11.48
N PHE A 172 8.05 -1.23 10.79
CA PHE A 172 8.06 -1.48 9.35
C PHE A 172 8.79 -0.38 8.59
N TRP A 173 8.43 0.90 8.81
CA TRP A 173 9.07 2.01 8.12
C TRP A 173 10.54 2.15 8.49
N THR A 174 10.89 1.92 9.76
CA THR A 174 12.29 1.94 10.20
C THR A 174 13.13 0.92 9.43
N GLN A 175 12.62 -0.31 9.27
CA GLN A 175 13.31 -1.34 8.47
C GLN A 175 13.28 -1.06 6.97
N TRP A 176 12.14 -0.62 6.41
CA TRP A 176 12.02 -0.32 4.98
C TRP A 176 12.91 0.85 4.56
N GLN A 177 13.02 1.90 5.37
CA GLN A 177 13.80 3.11 5.06
C GLN A 177 15.29 3.00 5.42
N SER A 178 15.70 1.91 6.08
CA SER A 178 17.11 1.68 6.43
C SER A 178 18.04 1.56 5.21
N GLN A 179 17.49 1.29 4.02
CA GLN A 179 18.23 1.12 2.77
C GLN A 179 17.46 1.73 1.60
N PRO A 180 18.14 2.18 0.53
CA PRO A 180 17.47 2.59 -0.72
C PRO A 180 16.63 1.45 -1.30
N ARG A 181 15.40 1.76 -1.72
CA ARG A 181 14.46 0.79 -2.29
C ARG A 181 14.16 1.11 -3.75
N ARG A 182 13.89 0.07 -4.55
CA ARG A 182 13.61 0.20 -5.99
C ARG A 182 12.22 0.76 -6.29
N HIS A 183 11.29 0.61 -5.37
CA HIS A 183 9.91 1.05 -5.51
C HIS A 183 9.31 1.45 -4.18
N ALA A 184 8.21 2.21 -4.26
CA ALA A 184 7.42 2.58 -3.09
C ALA A 184 6.49 1.43 -2.67
N VAL A 185 6.18 1.38 -1.37
CA VAL A 185 5.14 0.52 -0.80
C VAL A 185 4.07 1.43 -0.23
N THR A 186 2.81 1.08 -0.46
CA THR A 186 1.68 1.75 0.21
C THR A 186 1.24 0.88 1.37
N LEU A 187 1.08 1.48 2.56
CA LEU A 187 0.64 0.78 3.76
C LEU A 187 -0.79 1.17 4.10
N SER A 188 -1.60 0.17 4.45
CA SER A 188 -2.94 0.35 5.00
C SER A 188 -3.17 -0.63 6.14
N VAL A 189 -4.10 -0.29 7.03
CA VAL A 189 -4.44 -1.11 8.19
C VAL A 189 -5.89 -1.56 8.11
N ARG A 190 -6.16 -2.79 8.55
CA ARG A 190 -7.50 -3.35 8.68
C ARG A 190 -7.60 -4.04 10.03
N ALA A 191 -8.72 -3.87 10.71
CA ALA A 191 -9.04 -4.65 11.91
C ALA A 191 -10.21 -5.58 11.60
N GLN A 192 -10.06 -6.85 11.96
CA GLN A 192 -11.10 -7.85 11.87
C GLN A 192 -11.41 -8.39 13.26
N ARG A 193 -12.66 -8.19 13.69
CA ARG A 193 -13.16 -8.73 14.96
C ARG A 193 -13.54 -10.19 14.77
N LEU A 194 -13.04 -11.06 15.64
CA LEU A 194 -13.51 -12.44 15.71
C LEU A 194 -14.88 -12.45 16.40
N ILE A 195 -15.87 -13.09 15.79
CA ILE A 195 -17.23 -13.22 16.35
C ILE A 195 -17.28 -14.59 17.05
N GLY A 196 -17.36 -14.58 18.39
CA GLY A 196 -17.36 -15.80 19.23
C GLY A 196 -16.11 -15.93 20.11
N THR A 197 -15.96 -17.06 20.81
CA THR A 197 -14.83 -17.35 21.71
C THR A 197 -13.57 -17.81 20.97
N GLU A 198 -13.43 -17.48 19.69
CA GLU A 198 -12.25 -17.80 18.90
C GLU A 198 -11.12 -16.85 19.33
N THR A 199 -10.35 -17.23 20.34
CA THR A 199 -9.03 -16.66 20.55
C THR A 199 -8.05 -17.47 19.71
N LEU A 200 -7.29 -16.80 18.83
CA LEU A 200 -6.15 -17.45 18.19
C LEU A 200 -5.23 -17.93 19.31
N PRO A 201 -4.95 -19.24 19.43
CA PRO A 201 -4.11 -19.73 20.51
C PRO A 201 -2.72 -19.14 20.32
N CYS A 202 -2.35 -18.22 21.21
CA CYS A 202 -0.98 -17.75 21.31
C CYS A 202 -0.15 -18.94 21.80
N ALA A 203 0.61 -19.58 20.90
CA ALA A 203 1.69 -20.44 21.34
C ALA A 203 2.69 -19.52 22.07
N LEU A 204 2.70 -19.59 23.41
CA LEU A 204 3.71 -18.90 24.20
C LEU A 204 5.08 -19.42 23.74
N PRO A 205 6.02 -18.54 23.40
CA PRO A 205 7.36 -18.97 23.09
C PRO A 205 7.96 -19.56 24.38
N ASP A 206 8.60 -20.72 24.27
CA ASP A 206 9.34 -21.35 25.38
C ASP A 206 10.59 -20.49 25.65
N LEU A 207 10.42 -19.41 26.41
CA LEU A 207 11.49 -18.52 26.83
C LEU A 207 12.01 -19.02 28.19
N PRO A 208 13.34 -19.11 28.39
CA PRO A 208 13.95 -19.80 29.53
C PRO A 208 13.64 -19.23 30.92
N ASP A 209 12.90 -18.12 31.01
CA ASP A 209 12.47 -17.51 32.26
C ASP A 209 10.96 -17.25 32.19
N GLY A 210 10.17 -18.06 32.91
CA GLY A 210 8.70 -18.03 32.97
C GLY A 210 8.08 -16.73 33.54
N ARG A 211 8.40 -15.59 32.92
CA ARG A 211 8.01 -14.24 33.32
C ARG A 211 7.13 -13.57 32.28
N TYR A 212 6.33 -14.29 31.50
CA TYR A 212 5.47 -13.66 30.49
C TYR A 212 4.06 -14.23 30.59
N SER A 213 3.07 -13.34 30.74
CA SER A 213 1.65 -13.68 30.69
C SER A 213 1.00 -13.02 29.48
N VAL A 214 0.16 -13.76 28.75
CA VAL A 214 -0.88 -13.14 27.92
C VAL A 214 -1.82 -12.39 28.87
N PRO A 215 -2.39 -11.22 28.54
CA PRO A 215 -3.44 -10.66 29.37
C PRO A 215 -4.55 -11.70 29.48
N ALA A 216 -4.75 -12.24 30.67
CA ALA A 216 -6.07 -12.76 31.01
C ALA A 216 -7.03 -11.55 30.93
N ASP A 217 -8.26 -11.78 30.49
CA ASP A 217 -9.29 -10.73 30.32
C ASP A 217 -9.44 -9.81 31.57
N ASP A 218 -8.98 -10.27 32.73
CA ASP A 218 -9.04 -9.58 34.02
C ASP A 218 -7.86 -8.64 34.34
N ALA A 219 -6.82 -8.57 33.50
CA ALA A 219 -5.60 -7.77 33.75
C ALA A 219 -5.54 -6.42 33.01
N VAL A 220 -6.65 -5.99 32.42
CA VAL A 220 -6.82 -4.60 31.95
C VAL A 220 -7.10 -3.74 33.19
N PRO A 221 -6.33 -2.67 33.50
CA PRO A 221 -6.68 -1.78 34.59
C PRO A 221 -8.09 -1.26 34.34
N SER A 222 -8.98 -1.48 35.30
CA SER A 222 -10.41 -1.18 35.21
C SER A 222 -10.63 0.27 34.76
N ILE A 223 -10.83 0.45 33.45
CA ILE A 223 -11.35 1.67 32.87
C ILE A 223 -12.79 1.74 33.36
N LYS A 224 -13.08 2.73 34.20
CA LYS A 224 -14.42 3.00 34.73
C LYS A 224 -15.46 2.76 33.65
N THR A 225 -16.43 1.90 33.95
CA THR A 225 -17.58 1.51 33.14
C THR A 225 -18.01 2.63 32.21
N ILE A 226 -17.57 2.57 30.96
CA ILE A 226 -18.15 3.38 29.89
C ILE A 226 -19.44 2.66 29.52
N SER A 227 -20.55 3.35 29.75
CA SER A 227 -21.92 2.95 29.47
C SER A 227 -22.07 2.23 28.12
N ALA A 228 -23.03 1.31 28.05
CA ALA A 228 -23.36 0.43 26.92
C ALA A 228 -23.86 1.14 25.64
N ASP A 229 -23.49 2.40 25.44
CA ASP A 229 -23.83 3.25 24.29
C ASP A 229 -22.56 3.79 23.62
N SER A 230 -21.64 2.92 23.20
CA SER A 230 -20.47 3.35 22.41
C SER A 230 -20.65 2.99 20.94
N PRO A 231 -21.02 3.95 20.06
CA PRO A 231 -21.33 3.68 18.67
C PRO A 231 -20.03 3.67 17.84
N TRP A 232 -19.37 2.53 17.74
CA TRP A 232 -18.33 2.31 16.72
C TRP A 232 -18.90 2.35 15.28
N ALA A 233 -20.21 2.50 15.15
CA ALA A 233 -20.92 2.64 13.87
C ALA A 233 -20.70 3.97 13.14
N LYS A 234 -20.05 4.99 13.73
CA LYS A 234 -19.89 6.31 13.08
C LYS A 234 -18.54 7.01 13.28
N GLN A 235 -17.50 6.31 13.70
CA GLN A 235 -16.16 6.88 13.66
C GLN A 235 -15.45 6.39 12.41
N SER A 236 -15.46 7.25 11.40
CA SER A 236 -14.44 7.28 10.37
C SER A 236 -13.07 7.24 11.07
N PHE A 237 -12.47 6.05 11.16
CA PHE A 237 -11.04 5.94 11.42
C PHE A 237 -10.36 6.82 10.37
N LYS A 238 -9.58 7.80 10.83
CA LYS A 238 -8.97 8.79 9.92
C LYS A 238 -8.32 8.03 8.77
N PRO A 239 -8.70 8.31 7.50
CA PRO A 239 -8.06 7.66 6.39
C PRO A 239 -6.55 7.94 6.45
N THR A 240 -5.82 6.83 6.37
CA THR A 240 -4.45 6.64 5.92
C THR A 240 -3.62 7.92 5.80
N ARG A 241 -2.56 8.03 6.60
CA ARG A 241 -1.38 8.75 6.12
C ARG A 241 -0.87 7.97 4.91
N GLU A 242 -1.35 8.32 3.72
CA GLU A 242 -0.80 7.81 2.46
C GLU A 242 0.61 8.40 2.33
N ARG A 243 1.55 7.79 3.05
CA ARG A 243 2.96 8.16 3.03
C ARG A 243 3.59 7.49 1.83
N ARG A 244 3.45 8.13 0.66
CA ARG A 244 4.26 7.81 -0.51
C ARG A 244 5.66 8.39 -0.29
N PHE A 245 6.65 7.53 -0.11
CA PHE A 245 8.04 7.94 -0.13
C PHE A 245 8.67 7.49 -1.44
N PHE A 246 9.06 8.46 -2.26
CA PHE A 246 9.88 8.23 -3.45
C PHE A 246 11.35 8.07 -3.02
N ALA A 247 12.09 7.21 -3.72
CA ALA A 247 13.54 7.24 -3.68
C ALA A 247 14.01 8.61 -4.22
N ALA A 248 14.98 9.23 -3.56
CA ALA A 248 15.69 10.37 -4.14
C ALA A 248 16.32 9.90 -5.46
N SER A 249 15.90 10.47 -6.58
CA SER A 249 16.66 10.40 -7.82
C SER A 249 17.90 11.27 -7.64
N GLU A 250 19.08 10.69 -7.77
CA GLU A 250 20.33 11.43 -7.90
C GLU A 250 20.21 12.43 -9.06
N THR A 251 20.30 13.71 -8.72
CA THR A 251 20.51 14.79 -9.68
C THR A 251 21.91 14.66 -10.26
N GLU A 252 21.96 14.20 -11.50
CA GLU A 252 22.77 14.68 -12.61
C GLU A 252 23.79 15.79 -12.24
N THR A 253 25.06 15.42 -12.10
CA THR A 253 26.19 16.34 -12.28
C THR A 253 26.65 16.25 -13.72
N ARG A 254 26.47 17.34 -14.46
CA ARG A 254 27.25 17.68 -15.66
C ARG A 254 27.81 19.08 -15.51
#